data_AF-A0A2K6RZW3-F1
#
_entry.id   AF-A0A2K6RZW3-F1
#
_cell.length_a   1.000
_cell.length_b   1.000
_cell.length_c   1.000
_cell.angle_alpha   90.00
_cell.angle_beta   90.00
_cell.angle_gamma   90.00
#
_symmetry.space_group_name_H-M   'P 1'
#
loop_
_entity.id
_entity.type
_entity.pdbx_description
1 polymer ?
#
loop_
_entity_poly.entity_id
_entity_poly.type
_entity_poly.pdbx_seq_one_letter_code
_entity_poly.pdbx_strand_id
1 'polypeptide(L)'
;MLVLLCSCLLLAAGASDVWIGEDLAEPSFDLVERIRDMHAKISEIWQKLTQRRDDDDTLHATCQVQPSATLDASQPRVTGLVLFRQRAPGAKLEAFFDLEGFPAEPNSSSRAIHVHQFGDLSQGCDSTGPHYNPLAVPHPRHPGDFGNFAVRDGRLWKYRAGLAASLAGPRKAA
;
A
#
# COMPACT_ATOMS: atom_id res chain seq x y z
N MET A 1 13.37 -26.63 14.40
CA MET A 1 12.46 -27.80 14.44
C MET A 1 13.23 -28.90 15.17
N LEU A 2 12.89 -29.36 16.37
CA LEU A 2 11.60 -29.79 16.91
C LEU A 2 11.60 -29.58 18.45
N VAL A 3 10.52 -30.03 19.11
CA VAL A 3 10.34 -30.30 20.56
C VAL A 3 9.67 -29.17 21.35
N LEU A 4 8.53 -29.33 22.04
CA LEU A 4 7.56 -30.42 22.16
C LEU A 4 6.26 -29.79 22.73
N LEU A 5 5.09 -30.21 22.25
CA LEU A 5 3.82 -30.09 22.98
C LEU A 5 3.80 -31.18 24.05
N CYS A 6 3.48 -30.84 25.31
CA CYS A 6 2.96 -31.82 26.25
C CYS A 6 2.10 -31.16 27.33
N SER A 7 0.81 -31.10 27.01
CA SER A 7 -0.28 -30.96 27.97
C SER A 7 -0.41 -32.24 28.79
N CYS A 8 -0.22 -32.16 30.10
CA CYS A 8 -0.63 -33.22 31.03
C CYS A 8 -1.63 -32.65 32.03
N LEU A 9 -2.90 -33.07 31.88
CA LEU A 9 -3.80 -33.21 33.02
C LEU A 9 -3.13 -34.13 34.05
N LEU A 10 -3.13 -33.73 35.32
CA LEU A 10 -2.93 -34.67 36.41
C LEU A 10 -4.08 -34.55 37.41
N LEU A 11 -4.60 -35.75 37.68
CA LEU A 11 -5.74 -36.10 38.51
C LEU A 11 -5.58 -35.65 39.96
N ALA A 12 -6.71 -35.35 40.58
CA ALA A 12 -6.84 -35.31 42.03
C ALA A 12 -6.76 -36.74 42.60
N ALA A 13 -5.90 -36.93 43.60
CA ALA A 13 -5.99 -38.00 44.59
C ALA A 13 -5.38 -37.47 45.91
N GLY A 14 -6.04 -37.78 47.03
CA GLY A 14 -5.83 -37.12 48.31
C GLY A 14 -4.66 -37.59 49.18
N ALA A 15 -4.35 -36.70 50.13
CA ALA A 15 -3.80 -36.85 51.48
C ALA A 15 -2.51 -37.68 51.70
N SER A 16 -1.44 -36.97 52.10
CA SER A 16 -0.49 -37.35 53.17
C SER A 16 0.32 -36.12 53.58
N ASP A 17 0.28 -35.75 54.85
CA ASP A 17 1.01 -34.63 55.44
C ASP A 17 2.53 -34.79 55.34
N VAL A 18 3.21 -33.79 54.75
CA VAL A 18 4.61 -33.45 55.06
C VAL A 18 4.76 -31.92 55.00
N TRP A 19 5.00 -31.30 56.14
CA TRP A 19 5.49 -29.93 56.25
C TRP A 19 6.96 -29.88 55.85
N ILE A 20 7.27 -29.17 54.76
CA ILE A 20 8.56 -28.50 54.59
C ILE A 20 8.22 -27.05 54.24
N GLY A 21 8.58 -26.14 55.14
CA GLY A 21 8.46 -24.71 54.92
C GLY A 21 9.54 -24.23 53.96
N GLU A 22 9.12 -23.52 52.91
CA GLU A 22 9.93 -22.51 52.25
C GLU A 22 9.05 -21.26 52.09
N ASP A 23 9.51 -20.21 52.75
CA ASP A 23 8.92 -18.88 52.84
C ASP A 23 9.01 -18.22 51.45
N LEU A 24 7.98 -18.39 50.62
CA LEU A 24 7.81 -17.56 49.43
C LEU A 24 7.36 -16.18 49.94
N ALA A 25 8.34 -15.35 50.30
CA ALA A 25 8.11 -13.96 50.64
C ALA A 25 7.35 -13.29 49.50
N GLU A 26 6.07 -13.02 49.74
CA GLU A 26 5.22 -12.25 48.83
C GLU A 26 5.98 -10.98 48.43
N PRO A 27 6.15 -10.71 47.13
CA PRO A 27 6.91 -9.56 46.68
C PRO A 27 6.30 -8.32 47.30
N SER A 28 7.13 -7.55 48.01
CA SER A 28 6.64 -6.37 48.70
C SER A 28 5.90 -5.48 47.70
N PHE A 29 4.78 -4.91 48.16
CA PHE A 29 3.95 -4.02 47.34
C PHE A 29 4.78 -2.93 46.64
N ASP A 30 5.82 -2.45 47.32
CA ASP A 30 6.79 -1.47 46.79
C ASP A 30 7.60 -1.98 45.59
N LEU A 31 8.03 -3.25 45.60
CA LEU A 31 8.73 -3.86 44.46
C LEU A 31 7.79 -4.01 43.26
N VAL A 32 6.53 -4.38 43.50
CA VAL A 32 5.51 -4.53 42.45
C VAL A 32 5.19 -3.18 41.79
N GLU A 33 5.01 -2.12 42.58
CA GLU A 33 4.79 -0.77 42.04
C GLU A 33 5.99 -0.27 41.24
N ARG A 34 7.21 -0.55 41.72
CA ARG A 34 8.44 -0.14 41.03
C ARG A 34 8.65 -0.87 39.70
N ILE A 35 8.27 -2.15 39.63
CA ILE A 35 8.24 -2.90 38.37
C ILE A 35 7.20 -2.31 37.42
N ARG A 36 6.01 -1.96 37.93
CA ARG A 36 4.95 -1.34 37.12
C ARG A 36 5.37 0.02 36.57
N ASP A 37 5.97 0.87 37.39
CA ASP A 37 6.50 2.18 36.98
C ASP A 37 7.61 2.04 35.93
N MET A 38 8.55 1.10 36.15
CA MET A 38 9.60 0.82 35.19
C MET A 38 9.04 0.31 33.85
N HIS A 39 8.06 -0.60 33.90
CA HIS A 39 7.39 -1.11 32.71
C HIS A 39 6.65 -0.01 31.94
N ALA A 40 5.99 0.91 32.66
CA ALA A 40 5.30 2.05 32.05
C ALA A 40 6.27 3.00 31.34
N LYS A 41 7.39 3.36 31.98
CA LYS A 41 8.42 4.23 31.40
C LYS A 41 9.10 3.59 30.19
N ILE A 42 9.45 2.30 30.29
CA ILE A 42 10.04 1.55 29.19
C ILE A 42 9.05 1.48 28.02
N SER A 43 7.76 1.26 28.28
CA SER A 43 6.72 1.25 27.24
C SER A 43 6.55 2.60 26.56
N GLU A 44 6.60 3.71 27.31
CA GLU A 44 6.53 5.06 26.75
C GLU A 44 7.76 5.39 25.88
N ILE A 45 8.95 4.99 26.32
CA ILE A 45 10.19 5.14 25.54
C ILE A 45 10.11 4.29 24.27
N TRP A 46 9.65 3.04 24.37
CA TRP A 46 9.44 2.18 23.21
C TRP A 46 8.44 2.79 22.25
N GLN A 47 7.28 3.28 22.72
CA GLN A 47 6.30 4.00 21.89
C GLN A 47 6.94 5.19 21.15
N LYS A 48 7.71 6.03 21.86
CA LYS A 48 8.39 7.19 21.24
C LYS A 48 9.45 6.78 20.21
N LEU A 49 10.12 5.64 20.42
CA LEU A 49 11.16 5.13 19.52
C LEU A 49 10.58 4.38 18.31
N THR A 50 9.47 3.64 18.46
CA THR A 50 8.79 2.96 17.35
C THR A 50 7.98 3.92 16.49
N GLN A 51 7.36 4.96 17.07
CA GLN A 51 6.58 5.95 16.32
C GLN A 51 7.43 6.79 15.34
N ARG A 52 8.76 6.78 15.48
CA ARG A 52 9.69 7.49 14.59
C ARG A 52 10.09 6.72 13.33
N ARG A 53 9.60 5.48 13.14
CA ARG A 53 10.15 4.58 12.11
C ARG A 53 9.15 4.01 11.11
N ASP A 54 7.95 4.58 11.03
CA ASP A 54 6.92 4.01 10.17
C ASP A 54 6.37 5.01 9.15
N ASP A 55 6.69 4.73 7.89
CA ASP A 55 5.96 5.19 6.71
C ASP A 55 4.70 4.30 6.54
N ASP A 56 4.12 3.78 7.64
CA ASP A 56 3.16 2.66 7.71
C ASP A 56 1.86 2.96 6.94
N ASP A 57 1.48 4.24 6.87
CA ASP A 57 0.27 4.69 6.19
C ASP A 57 0.53 5.12 4.74
N THR A 58 1.80 5.23 4.31
CA THR A 58 2.11 5.65 2.93
C THR A 58 1.87 4.49 1.97
N LEU A 59 0.85 4.67 1.14
CA LEU A 59 0.48 3.72 0.10
C LEU A 59 1.27 4.00 -1.16
N HIS A 60 1.77 2.92 -1.76
CA HIS A 60 2.43 2.93 -3.05
C HIS A 60 1.73 1.97 -4.00
N ALA A 61 1.67 2.34 -5.28
CA ALA A 61 1.22 1.44 -6.33
C ALA A 61 2.05 1.68 -7.60
N THR A 62 2.15 0.64 -8.40
CA THR A 62 2.95 0.65 -9.63
C THR A 62 2.11 0.05 -10.75
N CYS A 63 2.09 0.73 -11.89
CA CYS A 63 1.51 0.23 -13.12
C CYS A 63 2.62 0.10 -14.17
N GLN A 64 2.91 -1.13 -14.56
CA GLN A 64 3.82 -1.40 -15.66
C GLN A 64 3.06 -1.29 -16.97
N VAL A 65 3.41 -0.30 -17.78
CA VAL A 65 2.76 -0.03 -19.06
C VAL A 65 3.37 -0.92 -20.13
N GLN A 66 2.51 -1.63 -20.84
CA GLN A 66 2.84 -2.51 -21.96
C GLN A 66 1.94 -2.23 -23.15
N PRO A 67 2.37 -2.53 -24.39
CA PRO A 67 1.53 -2.42 -25.57
C PRO A 67 0.32 -3.37 -25.45
N SER A 68 -0.85 -2.93 -25.95
CA SER A 68 -2.05 -3.77 -25.99
C SER A 68 -1.78 -5.09 -26.72
N ALA A 69 -2.39 -6.18 -26.27
CA ALA A 69 -2.35 -7.47 -26.96
C ALA A 69 -3.04 -7.42 -28.34
N THR A 70 -3.99 -6.50 -28.51
CA THR A 70 -4.78 -6.28 -29.73
C THR A 70 -4.15 -5.23 -30.68
N LEU A 71 -2.94 -4.77 -30.38
CA LEU A 71 -2.30 -3.69 -31.12
C LEU A 71 -1.90 -4.10 -32.54
N ASP A 72 -2.29 -3.31 -33.53
CA ASP A 72 -1.87 -3.48 -34.93
C ASP A 72 -0.37 -3.20 -35.11
N ALA A 73 0.26 -3.84 -36.10
CA ALA A 73 1.70 -3.71 -36.35
C ALA A 73 2.15 -2.27 -36.73
N SER A 74 1.24 -1.44 -37.25
CA SER A 74 1.52 -0.05 -37.61
C SER A 74 1.45 0.93 -36.44
N GLN A 75 0.93 0.50 -35.29
CA GLN A 75 0.75 1.36 -34.12
C GLN A 75 1.99 1.38 -33.23
N PRO A 76 2.26 2.51 -32.54
CA PRO A 76 3.41 2.63 -31.66
C PRO A 76 3.29 1.71 -30.45
N ARG A 77 4.41 1.10 -30.07
CA ARG A 77 4.50 0.17 -28.94
C ARG A 77 5.01 0.93 -27.73
N VAL A 78 4.09 1.50 -26.97
CA VAL A 78 4.43 2.29 -25.77
C VAL A 78 4.67 1.38 -24.57
N THR A 79 5.77 1.60 -23.87
CA THR A 79 6.15 0.87 -22.65
C THR A 79 6.60 1.84 -21.56
N GLY A 80 6.60 1.39 -20.31
CA GLY A 80 7.22 2.13 -19.22
C GLY A 80 6.55 1.89 -17.88
N LEU A 81 6.58 2.91 -17.03
CA LEU A 81 6.12 2.83 -15.65
C LEU A 81 5.28 4.04 -15.26
N VAL A 82 4.21 3.79 -14.51
CA VAL A 82 3.53 4.81 -13.73
C VAL A 82 3.62 4.42 -12.26
N LEU A 83 4.21 5.30 -11.46
CA LEU A 83 4.35 5.14 -10.02
C LEU A 83 3.36 6.05 -9.32
N PHE A 84 2.73 5.54 -8.27
CA PHE A 84 1.76 6.26 -7.46
C PHE A 84 2.19 6.24 -6.00
N ARG A 85 1.97 7.36 -5.32
CA ARG A 85 2.24 7.52 -3.89
C ARG A 85 1.14 8.33 -3.23
N GLN A 86 0.61 7.83 -2.13
CA GLN A 86 -0.38 8.51 -1.30
C GLN A 86 0.05 8.41 0.16
N ARG A 87 0.38 9.54 0.79
CA ARG A 87 0.99 9.58 2.14
C ARG A 87 0.11 8.99 3.25
N ALA A 88 -1.20 8.98 3.05
CA ALA A 88 -2.19 8.40 3.95
C ALA A 88 -3.53 8.29 3.21
N PRO A 89 -4.45 7.42 3.64
CA PRO A 89 -5.85 7.46 3.18
C PRO A 89 -6.45 8.87 3.28
N GLY A 90 -7.03 9.36 2.19
CA GLY A 90 -7.61 10.72 2.12
C GLY A 90 -6.64 11.83 1.74
N ALA A 91 -5.31 11.60 1.80
CA ALA A 91 -4.34 12.53 1.22
C ALA A 91 -4.47 12.58 -0.31
N LYS A 92 -4.02 13.67 -0.93
CA LYS A 92 -3.96 13.75 -2.40
C LYS A 92 -2.91 12.80 -2.96
N LEU A 93 -3.21 12.23 -4.12
CA LEU A 93 -2.32 11.31 -4.80
C LEU A 93 -1.20 12.06 -5.56
N GLU A 94 -0.01 11.52 -5.48
CA GLU A 94 1.15 11.89 -6.28
C GLU A 94 1.40 10.77 -7.31
N ALA A 95 1.83 11.12 -8.51
CA ALA A 95 2.15 10.16 -9.55
C ALA A 95 3.35 10.60 -10.39
N PHE A 96 4.13 9.63 -10.84
CA PHE A 96 5.25 9.81 -11.74
C PHE A 96 5.10 8.91 -12.95
N PHE A 97 5.16 9.50 -14.14
CA PHE A 97 4.95 8.86 -15.43
C PHE A 97 6.27 8.86 -16.20
N ASP A 98 6.76 7.69 -16.57
CA ASP A 98 7.94 7.52 -17.40
C ASP A 98 7.66 6.48 -18.48
N LEU A 99 7.33 6.97 -19.68
CA LEU A 99 6.89 6.17 -20.82
C LEU A 99 7.72 6.50 -22.05
N GLU A 100 7.94 5.51 -22.91
CA GLU A 100 8.69 5.62 -24.16
C GLU A 100 8.04 4.78 -25.26
N GLY A 101 8.56 4.90 -26.49
CA GLY A 101 8.04 4.15 -27.64
C GLY A 101 6.92 4.87 -28.41
N PHE A 102 6.69 6.16 -28.13
CA PHE A 102 5.84 7.00 -28.98
C PHE A 102 6.56 7.32 -30.31
N PRO A 103 5.81 7.65 -31.39
CA PRO A 103 6.43 8.10 -32.63
C PRO A 103 7.31 9.33 -32.39
N ALA A 104 8.54 9.30 -32.93
CA ALA A 104 9.48 10.41 -32.84
C ALA A 104 9.06 11.60 -33.71
N GLU A 105 8.27 11.35 -34.76
CA GLU A 105 7.77 12.39 -35.67
C GLU A 105 6.22 12.46 -35.60
N PRO A 106 5.64 13.66 -35.43
CA PRO A 106 6.33 14.93 -35.12
C PRO A 106 7.04 14.89 -33.76
N ASN A 107 8.12 15.65 -33.65
CA ASN A 107 9.04 15.74 -32.49
C ASN A 107 8.33 16.05 -31.17
N SER A 108 7.13 16.64 -31.24
CA SER A 108 6.27 16.89 -30.10
C SER A 108 4.85 16.41 -30.36
N SER A 109 4.28 15.67 -29.41
CA SER A 109 2.86 15.35 -29.39
C SER A 109 2.27 15.46 -27.97
N SER A 110 0.94 15.42 -27.88
CA SER A 110 0.22 15.44 -26.61
C SER A 110 -0.61 14.16 -26.50
N ARG A 111 -0.49 13.43 -25.38
CA ARG A 111 -1.16 12.15 -25.15
C ARG A 111 -1.90 12.15 -23.82
N ALA A 112 -3.12 11.62 -23.82
CA ALA A 112 -3.94 11.51 -22.63
C ALA A 112 -3.65 10.21 -21.88
N ILE A 113 -3.71 10.24 -20.55
CA ILE A 113 -3.59 9.06 -19.69
C ILE A 113 -4.73 9.07 -18.69
N HIS A 114 -5.43 7.94 -18.57
CA HIS A 114 -6.59 7.80 -17.69
C HIS A 114 -6.57 6.48 -16.92
N VAL A 115 -7.35 6.41 -15.85
CA VAL A 115 -7.71 5.13 -15.19
C VAL A 115 -9.02 4.61 -15.78
N HIS A 116 -8.99 3.35 -16.22
CA HIS A 116 -10.18 2.63 -16.69
C HIS A 116 -10.82 1.81 -15.57
N GLN A 117 -12.06 1.39 -15.77
CA GLN A 117 -12.87 0.77 -14.72
C GLN A 117 -12.34 -0.60 -14.26
N PHE A 118 -11.73 -1.37 -15.16
CA PHE A 118 -11.28 -2.72 -14.88
C PHE A 118 -9.81 -2.91 -15.21
N GLY A 119 -9.10 -3.66 -14.36
CA GLY A 119 -7.79 -4.24 -14.65
C GLY A 119 -7.87 -5.52 -15.51
N ASP A 120 -8.90 -5.65 -16.34
CA ASP A 120 -9.08 -6.80 -17.24
C ASP A 120 -8.30 -6.58 -18.54
N LEU A 121 -7.26 -7.40 -18.73
CA LEU A 121 -6.38 -7.38 -19.91
C LEU A 121 -6.63 -8.57 -20.86
N SER A 122 -7.73 -9.32 -20.69
CA SER A 122 -8.06 -10.51 -21.49
C SER A 122 -8.19 -10.22 -22.99
N GLN A 123 -8.54 -8.99 -23.37
CA GLN A 123 -8.54 -8.49 -24.76
C GLN A 123 -7.64 -7.25 -24.89
N GLY A 124 -6.48 -7.26 -24.22
CA GLY A 124 -5.58 -6.11 -24.19
C GLY A 124 -6.22 -4.92 -23.48
N CYS A 125 -6.00 -3.71 -23.99
CA CYS A 125 -6.58 -2.49 -23.41
C CYS A 125 -8.11 -2.40 -23.61
N ASP A 126 -8.67 -3.13 -24.58
CA ASP A 126 -10.07 -2.98 -24.99
C ASP A 126 -11.05 -3.54 -23.94
N SER A 127 -10.61 -4.50 -23.13
CA SER A 127 -11.40 -5.09 -22.03
C SER A 127 -11.39 -4.26 -20.74
N THR A 128 -10.61 -3.17 -20.68
CA THR A 128 -10.52 -2.34 -19.46
C THR A 128 -11.78 -1.51 -19.18
N GLY A 129 -12.70 -1.43 -20.14
CA GLY A 129 -13.99 -0.75 -20.00
C GLY A 129 -13.89 0.78 -20.11
N PRO A 130 -14.91 1.53 -19.63
CA PRO A 130 -14.91 3.00 -19.67
C PRO A 130 -13.94 3.60 -18.65
N HIS A 131 -13.82 4.94 -18.62
CA HIS A 131 -13.11 5.64 -17.54
C HIS A 131 -13.71 5.28 -16.18
N TYR A 132 -12.87 5.08 -15.17
CA TYR A 132 -13.33 4.80 -13.81
C TYR A 132 -14.12 5.98 -13.24
N ASN A 133 -15.44 5.80 -13.10
CA ASN A 133 -16.37 6.88 -12.72
C ASN A 133 -17.27 6.51 -11.53
N PRO A 134 -16.73 6.39 -10.31
CA PRO A 134 -17.49 6.01 -9.12
C PRO A 134 -18.49 7.09 -8.66
N LEU A 135 -18.42 8.30 -9.21
CA LEU A 135 -19.25 9.45 -8.81
C LEU A 135 -20.31 9.83 -9.85
N ALA A 136 -20.39 9.07 -10.96
CA ALA A 136 -21.29 9.35 -12.08
C ALA A 136 -21.21 10.81 -12.57
N VAL A 137 -20.01 11.37 -12.62
CA VAL A 137 -19.74 12.73 -13.11
C VAL A 137 -19.25 12.67 -14.57
N PRO A 138 -19.48 13.70 -15.39
CA PRO A 138 -18.96 13.69 -16.77
C PRO A 138 -17.46 13.98 -16.79
N HIS A 139 -16.77 13.41 -17.78
CA HIS A 139 -15.39 13.77 -18.15
C HIS A 139 -15.27 15.30 -18.38
N PRO A 140 -14.17 15.97 -17.96
CA PRO A 140 -12.94 15.43 -17.39
C PRO A 140 -12.90 15.44 -15.84
N ARG A 141 -14.00 15.06 -15.18
CA ARG A 141 -14.10 15.10 -13.71
C ARG A 141 -13.95 13.74 -13.04
N HIS A 142 -13.58 12.70 -13.78
CA HIS A 142 -13.33 11.42 -13.15
C HIS A 142 -12.05 11.48 -12.30
N PRO A 143 -11.95 10.73 -11.18
CA PRO A 143 -10.78 10.80 -10.31
C PRO A 143 -9.46 10.46 -11.01
N GLY A 144 -9.52 9.58 -12.01
CA GLY A 144 -8.38 9.13 -12.80
C GLY A 144 -8.18 9.86 -14.14
N ASP A 145 -8.88 10.97 -14.39
CA ASP A 145 -8.63 11.79 -15.59
C ASP A 145 -7.34 12.62 -15.39
N PHE A 146 -6.17 12.05 -15.68
CA PHE A 146 -4.87 12.74 -15.47
C PHE A 146 -4.56 13.79 -16.55
N GLY A 147 -5.37 13.83 -17.60
CA GLY A 147 -5.28 14.79 -18.69
C GLY A 147 -4.12 14.51 -19.64
N ASN A 148 -3.63 15.57 -20.26
CA ASN A 148 -2.65 15.48 -21.35
C ASN A 148 -1.21 15.64 -20.87
N PHE A 149 -0.32 14.89 -21.53
CA PHE A 149 1.11 14.88 -21.29
C PHE A 149 1.85 15.19 -22.58
N ALA A 150 2.85 16.06 -22.48
CA ALA A 150 3.75 16.33 -23.58
C ALA A 150 4.69 15.15 -23.78
N VAL A 151 4.73 14.65 -25.01
CA VAL A 151 5.69 13.69 -25.50
C VAL A 151 6.72 14.46 -26.32
N ARG A 152 8.00 14.22 -26.07
CA ARG A 152 9.11 14.77 -26.85
C ARG A 152 10.06 13.65 -27.22
N ASP A 153 10.43 13.59 -28.49
CA ASP A 153 11.39 12.60 -29.01
C ASP A 153 11.02 11.16 -28.62
N GLY A 154 9.73 10.82 -28.72
CA GLY A 154 9.22 9.50 -28.38
C GLY A 154 9.11 9.18 -26.88
N ARG A 155 9.42 10.13 -25.97
CA ARG A 155 9.41 9.95 -24.52
C ARG A 155 8.45 10.89 -23.79
N LEU A 156 7.86 10.39 -22.71
CA LEU A 156 7.02 11.11 -21.76
C LEU A 156 7.61 10.91 -20.36
N TRP A 157 8.01 12.00 -19.72
CA TRP A 157 8.58 11.99 -18.37
C TRP A 157 7.97 13.10 -17.55
N LYS A 158 7.16 12.77 -16.54
CA LYS A 158 6.40 13.78 -15.79
C LYS A 158 5.99 13.35 -14.39
N TYR A 159 6.23 14.25 -13.43
CA TYR A 159 5.62 14.20 -12.10
C TYR A 159 4.31 15.01 -12.04
N ARG A 160 3.32 14.49 -11.32
CA ARG A 160 2.04 15.12 -10.98
C ARG A 160 1.78 14.97 -9.49
N ALA A 161 1.31 16.03 -8.85
CA ALA A 161 0.85 16.02 -7.47
C ALA A 161 -0.59 16.52 -7.40
N GLY A 162 -1.26 16.29 -6.27
CA GLY A 162 -2.59 16.84 -6.04
C GLY A 162 -3.72 16.12 -6.79
N LEU A 163 -3.48 14.89 -7.27
CA LEU A 163 -4.45 14.13 -8.06
C LEU A 163 -5.66 13.72 -7.23
N ALA A 164 -6.82 13.61 -7.89
CA ALA A 164 -8.10 13.31 -7.25
C ALA A 164 -8.32 11.80 -6.99
N ALA A 165 -7.65 10.93 -7.73
CA ALA A 165 -7.63 9.49 -7.49
C ALA A 165 -7.06 9.15 -6.10
N SER A 166 -7.36 7.94 -5.63
CA SER A 166 -6.95 7.43 -4.32
C SER A 166 -6.53 5.97 -4.45
N LEU A 167 -5.53 5.55 -3.66
CA LEU A 167 -5.09 4.15 -3.52
C LEU A 167 -5.81 3.43 -2.37
N ALA A 168 -6.60 4.17 -1.57
CA ALA A 168 -7.36 3.64 -0.44
C ALA A 168 -8.85 3.96 -0.52
N GLY A 169 -9.62 3.19 0.26
CA GLY A 169 -11.05 3.37 0.48
C GLY A 169 -11.92 2.78 -0.64
N PRO A 170 -13.25 2.97 -0.57
CA PRO A 170 -14.21 2.38 -1.50
C PRO A 170 -14.12 2.93 -2.94
N ARG A 171 -13.33 4.00 -3.14
CA ARG A 171 -13.09 4.64 -4.43
C ARG A 171 -11.68 4.38 -4.96
N LYS A 172 -11.00 3.38 -4.40
CA LYS A 172 -9.68 2.94 -4.86
C LYS A 172 -9.80 2.52 -6.32
N ALA A 173 -8.96 3.10 -7.16
CA ALA A 173 -8.69 2.54 -8.48
C ALA A 173 -7.89 1.25 -8.30
N ALA A 174 -8.39 0.13 -8.83
CA ALA A 174 -7.78 -1.19 -8.74
C ALA A 174 -7.14 -1.57 -10.08
#